data_AF-A0A926W6N4-F1
#
_entry.id   AF-A0A926W6N4-F1
#
_cell.length_a   1.000
_cell.length_b   1.000
_cell.length_c   1.000
_cell.angle_alpha   90.00
_cell.angle_beta   90.00
_cell.angle_gamma   90.00
#
_symmetry.space_group_name_H-M   'P 1'
#
loop_
_entity.id
_entity.type
_entity.pdbx_description
1 polymer ?
#
loop_
_entity_poly.entity_id
_entity_poly.type
_entity_poly.pdbx_seq_one_letter_code
_entity_poly.pdbx_strand_id
1 'polypeptide(L)' 'MLNLLLLPVTGPLSGVTWVAEKLLEQAEGETNDLEVLQKQLLALQLAFDMGELDEDLFEAQEEELLLAIEDLQIQASEEA' A
#
# COMPACT_ATOMS: atom_id res chain seq x y z
N MET A 1 -14.53 -32.77 14.86
CA MET A 1 -14.36 -32.79 13.39
C MET A 1 -14.17 -31.34 12.94
N LEU A 2 -12.98 -30.78 13.16
CA LEU A 2 -12.62 -29.44 12.67
C LEU A 2 -11.95 -29.65 11.32
N ASN A 3 -12.76 -29.65 10.26
CA ASN A 3 -12.23 -29.57 8.92
C ASN A 3 -11.89 -28.10 8.70
N LEU A 4 -10.62 -27.75 8.88
CA LEU A 4 -10.06 -26.48 8.44
C LEU A 4 -10.34 -26.44 6.94
N LEU A 5 -11.37 -25.68 6.57
CA LEU A 5 -11.78 -25.55 5.19
C LEU A 5 -10.57 -25.00 4.44
N LEU A 6 -10.12 -25.79 3.47
CA LEU A 6 -9.27 -25.38 2.37
C LEU A 6 -9.94 -24.16 1.75
N LEU A 7 -9.62 -22.96 2.25
CA LEU A 7 -9.93 -21.74 1.53
C LEU A 7 -9.24 -21.88 0.18
N PRO A 8 -9.95 -21.74 -0.94
CA PRO A 8 -9.31 -21.79 -2.23
C PRO A 8 -8.34 -20.61 -2.27
N VAL A 9 -7.05 -20.87 -2.52
CA VAL A 9 -6.00 -19.86 -2.77
C VAL A 9 -6.25 -19.24 -4.14
N THR A 10 -7.41 -18.59 -4.28
CA THR A 10 -7.91 -17.93 -5.49
C THR A 10 -8.92 -16.84 -5.06
N GLY A 11 -8.47 -15.89 -4.25
CA GLY A 11 -8.93 -14.51 -4.38
C GLY A 11 -7.95 -13.82 -5.34
N PRO A 12 -8.38 -12.98 -6.28
CA PRO A 12 -7.45 -12.42 -7.25
C PRO A 12 -6.36 -11.63 -6.50
N LEU A 13 -5.09 -11.87 -6.84
CA LEU A 13 -3.98 -10.94 -6.56
C LEU A 13 -4.17 -9.58 -7.29
N SER A 14 -5.42 -9.21 -7.60
CA SER A 14 -5.83 -8.09 -8.43
C SER A 14 -6.32 -6.89 -7.61
N GLY A 15 -6.33 -6.97 -6.27
CA GLY A 15 -6.69 -5.84 -5.40
C GLY A 15 -5.66 -4.70 -5.45
N VAL A 16 -4.37 -5.04 -5.59
CA VAL A 16 -3.26 -4.07 -5.56
C VAL A 16 -3.07 -3.35 -6.91
N THR A 17 -3.35 -4.02 -8.02
CA THR A 17 -3.18 -3.44 -9.38
C THR A 17 -4.13 -2.29 -9.68
N TRP A 18 -5.31 -2.21 -9.05
CA TRP A 18 -6.26 -1.12 -9.30
C TRP A 18 -5.88 0.19 -8.58
N VAL A 19 -5.29 0.11 -7.38
CA VAL A 19 -4.87 1.30 -6.62
C VAL A 19 -3.59 1.91 -7.20
N ALA A 20 -2.68 1.07 -7.72
CA ALA A 20 -1.45 1.53 -8.37
C ALA A 20 -1.70 2.33 -9.67
N GLU A 21 -2.66 1.91 -10.51
CA GLU A 21 -2.97 2.62 -11.76
C GLU A 21 -3.62 3.99 -11.53
N LYS A 22 -4.39 4.18 -10.45
CA LYS A 22 -5.08 5.45 -10.20
C LYS A 22 -4.19 6.55 -9.64
N LEU A 23 -3.06 6.21 -9.06
CA LEU A 23 -2.15 7.19 -8.48
C LEU A 23 -1.15 7.76 -9.47
N LEU A 24 -0.84 7.00 -10.53
CA LEU A 24 0.05 7.46 -11.60
C LEU A 24 -0.57 8.60 -12.43
N GLU A 25 -1.90 8.69 -12.51
CA GLU A 25 -2.62 9.71 -13.30
C GLU A 25 -2.69 11.11 -12.64
N GLN A 26 -2.27 11.29 -11.39
CA GLN A 26 -2.29 12.60 -10.72
C GLN A 26 -0.91 13.25 -10.56
N ALA A 27 0.17 12.59 -11.00
CA ALA A 27 1.54 13.11 -10.93
C ALA A 27 1.90 14.11 -12.04
N GLU A 28 0.92 14.71 -12.74
CA GLU A 28 1.18 15.73 -13.78
C GLU A 28 1.37 17.15 -13.22
N GLY A 29 1.37 17.34 -11.89
CA GLY A 29 1.68 18.65 -11.29
C GLY A 29 2.46 18.51 -9.99
N GLU A 30 3.76 18.80 -10.03
CA GLU A 30 4.67 19.03 -8.87
C GLU A 30 4.25 18.30 -7.58
N THR A 31 4.06 16.98 -7.65
CA THR A 31 3.55 16.24 -6.48
C THR A 31 4.73 15.83 -5.62
N ASN A 32 4.67 16.18 -4.33
CA ASN A 32 5.67 15.77 -3.35
C ASN A 32 5.62 14.25 -3.19
N ASP A 33 6.71 13.55 -3.55
CA ASP A 33 6.80 12.08 -3.50
C ASP A 33 6.45 11.52 -2.11
N LEU A 34 6.78 12.23 -1.03
CA LEU A 34 6.39 11.86 0.33
C LEU A 34 4.87 11.91 0.54
N GLU A 35 4.20 12.92 -0.01
CA GLU A 35 2.74 13.06 0.09
C GLU A 35 2.01 11.95 -0.69
N VAL A 36 2.60 11.53 -1.82
CA VAL A 36 2.09 10.40 -2.61
C VAL A 36 2.13 9.11 -1.79
N LEU A 37 3.27 8.77 -1.19
CA LEU A 37 3.41 7.57 -0.38
C LEU A 37 2.50 7.58 0.87
N GLN A 38 2.35 8.73 1.53
CA GLN A 38 1.43 8.86 2.67
C GLN A 38 -0.03 8.62 2.27
N LYS A 39 -0.45 9.09 1.10
CA LYS A 39 -1.80 8.81 0.56
C LYS A 39 -1.98 7.33 0.22
N GLN A 40 -0.94 6.67 -0.30
CA GLN A 40 -0.97 5.22 -0.55
C GLN A 40 -1.16 4.43 0.74
N LEU A 41 -0.39 4.78 1.79
CA LEU A 41 -0.48 4.13 3.09
C LEU A 41 -1.88 4.26 3.70
N LEU A 42 -2.48 5.45 3.63
CA LEU A 42 -3.85 5.68 4.10
C LEU A 42 -4.89 4.86 3.32
N ALA A 43 -4.74 4.77 1.99
CA ALA A 43 -5.64 3.98 1.16
C ALA A 43 -5.51 2.48 1.47
N LEU A 44 -4.29 2.00 1.71
CA LEU A 44 -4.00 0.63 2.11
C LEU A 44 -4.67 0.28 3.46
N GLN A 45 -4.54 1.17 4.45
CA GLN A 45 -5.17 1.02 5.77
C GLN A 45 -6.70 0.98 5.67
N LEU A 46 -7.30 1.87 4.87
CA LEU A 46 -8.75 1.87 4.67
C LEU A 46 -9.25 0.57 4.02
N ALA A 47 -8.51 0.04 3.04
CA ALA A 47 -8.85 -1.24 2.40
C ALA A 47 -8.81 -2.40 3.39
N PHE A 48 -7.81 -2.43 4.28
CA PHE A 48 -7.73 -3.40 5.36
C PHE A 48 -8.87 -3.25 6.37
N ASP A 49 -9.17 -2.03 6.81
CA ASP A 49 -10.28 -1.73 7.73
C ASP A 49 -11.66 -2.15 7.18
N MET A 50 -11.84 -2.08 5.86
CA MET A 50 -13.05 -2.53 5.16
C MET A 50 -13.10 -4.05 4.95
N GLY A 51 -12.03 -4.78 5.31
CA GLY A 51 -11.90 -6.22 5.09
C GLY A 51 -11.72 -6.60 3.61
N GLU A 52 -11.29 -5.65 2.78
CA GLU A 52 -10.99 -5.87 1.36
C GLU A 52 -9.57 -6.40 1.12
N LEU A 53 -8.73 -6.37 2.17
CA LEU A 53 -7.34 -6.81 2.15
C LEU A 53 -7.06 -7.79 3.29
N ASP A 54 -6.34 -8.87 2.98
CA ASP A 54 -5.85 -9.82 3.99
C ASP A 54 -4.71 -9.21 4.81
N GLU A 55 -4.60 -9.61 6.09
CA GLU A 55 -3.58 -9.12 7.04
C GLU A 55 -2.14 -9.32 6.52
N ASP A 56 -1.79 -10.53 6.06
CA ASP A 56 -0.46 -10.82 5.51
C ASP A 56 -0.08 -9.91 4.32
N LEU A 57 -1.08 -9.54 3.51
CA LEU A 57 -0.90 -8.70 2.32
C LEU A 57 -0.87 -7.21 2.68
N PHE A 58 -1.60 -6.82 3.73
CA PHE A 58 -1.54 -5.49 4.33
C PHE A 58 -0.15 -5.24 4.91
N GLU A 59 0.33 -6.14 5.78
CA GLU A 59 1.62 -6.00 6.47
C GLU A 59 2.79 -5.88 5.48
N ALA A 60 2.83 -6.74 4.45
CA ALA A 60 3.89 -6.71 3.45
C ALA A 60 3.95 -5.39 2.66
N GLN A 61 2.79 -4.82 2.31
CA GLN A 61 2.72 -3.56 1.58
C GLN A 61 2.92 -2.35 2.49
N GLU A 62 2.45 -2.41 3.74
CA GLU A 62 2.68 -1.37 4.74
C GLU A 62 4.17 -1.21 5.01
N GLU A 63 4.90 -2.31 5.17
CA GLU A 63 6.35 -2.29 5.36
C GLU A 63 7.08 -1.62 4.18
N GLU A 64 6.75 -1.99 2.94
CA GLU A 64 7.36 -1.41 1.74
C GLU A 64 7.12 0.11 1.65
N LEU A 65 5.89 0.55 1.94
CA LEU A 65 5.54 1.97 1.93
C LEU A 65 6.24 2.76 3.03
N LEU A 66 6.35 2.20 4.24
CA LEU A 66 7.02 2.84 5.36
C LEU A 66 8.52 2.99 5.11
N LEU A 67 9.17 1.97 4.53
CA LEU A 67 10.58 2.04 4.13
C LEU A 67 10.82 3.12 3.07
N ALA A 68 9.96 3.19 2.06
CA ALA A 68 10.07 4.24 1.03
C ALA A 68 9.87 5.65 1.60
N ILE A 69 8.97 5.82 2.57
CA ILE A 69 8.75 7.08 3.28
C ILE A 69 9.98 7.47 4.10
N GLU A 70 10.57 6.52 4.83
CA GLU A 70 11.77 6.74 5.63
C GLU A 70 12.95 7.19 4.75
N ASP A 71 13.18 6.49 3.63
CA ASP A 71 14.25 6.84 2.69
C ASP A 71 14.12 8.28 2.16
N LEU A 72 12.91 8.70 1.77
CA LEU A 72 12.67 10.07 1.31
C LEU A 72 12.84 11.11 2.42
N GLN A 73 12.43 10.79 3.65
CA GLN A 73 12.60 11.68 4.79
C GLN A 73 14.08 11.87 5.16
N ILE A 74 14.86 10.79 5.11
CA ILE A 74 16.31 10.84 5.32
C ILE A 74 16.95 11.76 4.26
N GLN A 75 16.63 11.55 2.98
CA GLN A 75 17.14 12.38 1.89
C GLN A 75 16.80 13.87 2.08
N ALA A 76 15.53 14.16 2.39
CA ALA A 76 15.10 15.54 2.64
C ALA A 76 15.81 16.18 3.84
N SER A 77 16.22 15.39 4.84
CA SER A 77 16.97 15.87 6.00
C SER A 77 18.46 16.09 5.72
N GLU A 78 19.05 15.32 4.80
CA GLU A 78 20.47 15.43 4.43
C GLU A 78 20.73 16.60 3.46
N GLU A 79 19.70 17.02 2.71
CA GLU A 79 19.77 18.16 1.78
C GLU A 79 19.53 19.54 2.43
N ALA A 80 19.16 19.59 3.72
CA ALA A 80 18.83 20.81 4.47
C ALA A 80 20.01 21.40 5.27
#